data_AF-M0PPG9-F1
#
_entry.id   AF-M0PPG9-F1
#
_cell.length_a   1.000
_cell.length_b   1.000
_cell.length_c   1.000
_cell.angle_alpha   90.00
_cell.angle_beta   90.00
_cell.angle_gamma   90.00
#
_symmetry.space_group_name_H-M   'P 1'
#
loop_
_entity.id
_entity.type
_entity.pdbx_description
1 polymer ?
#
loop_
_entity_poly.entity_id
_entity_poly.type
_entity_poly.pdbx_seq_one_letter_code
_entity_poly.pdbx_strand_id
1 'polypeptide(L)'
;MDSSQSVMETVQRLKPILRQEAPLYERVRDVLQIGDQYLDLERGYLSRVNEQIEEITVLASAKSTDCADHFGEDPEYIEPYCWRTAREDEIITLDNVSEAGWNRDVSEGVEPGCYIGTPIKVNKELYGILGFVGQDPRSESFSDTEILFVTLTAQVLERELVHQQFDSELTRETNRATVLNRVLRHNLRNDMTVIRGYTQLMAEKLEDDRLSATVLRHIDGLLELSQKARKLDVIINTESKYELTDITALVRDAADAVAESYPDTAIEVKADKPVRAEVMPSLARGLRELIENAAKHGGNSSQVTLTVDSTDSTVSIQISDTGPGLPDIEADVLTHGEELPLSHGRGLGLWTAYWIVTSHDGTIESSVSAEGTTLTVRLPRTAGTRSEKGMMKLQRARDRYEIAFEEAPDAMVFLNDDARILDANAETASVLGLSRKDLLGRSVRKFYQGPEEFETVWSEITNSEKSRDTVVIEATDGNQYVLEYSSKTEILPNQHFLINRVVENR
;
A
#
# COMPACT_ATOMS: atom_id res chain seq x y z
N MET A 1 -38.78 7.52 -27.73
CA MET A 1 -37.75 7.62 -26.69
C MET A 1 -36.42 7.68 -27.41
N ASP A 2 -35.62 8.68 -27.10
CA ASP A 2 -34.39 9.00 -27.82
C ASP A 2 -33.40 7.83 -27.69
N SER A 3 -32.82 7.33 -28.79
CA SER A 3 -31.97 6.13 -28.76
C SER A 3 -30.74 6.33 -27.86
N SER A 4 -30.25 7.56 -27.75
CA SER A 4 -29.20 7.97 -26.80
C SER A 4 -29.63 7.87 -25.33
N GLN A 5 -30.90 8.11 -25.02
CA GLN A 5 -31.43 7.97 -23.65
C GLN A 5 -31.45 6.50 -23.23
N SER A 6 -31.78 5.60 -24.15
CA SER A 6 -31.75 4.16 -23.93
C SER A 6 -30.33 3.63 -23.68
N VAL A 7 -29.31 4.11 -24.41
CA VAL A 7 -27.91 3.74 -24.16
C VAL A 7 -27.48 4.13 -22.75
N MET A 8 -27.78 5.37 -22.33
CA MET A 8 -27.38 5.88 -21.02
C MET A 8 -28.04 5.12 -19.87
N GLU A 9 -29.32 4.74 -20.02
CA GLU A 9 -30.04 3.90 -19.06
C GLU A 9 -29.40 2.51 -18.94
N THR A 10 -29.01 1.90 -20.06
CA THR A 10 -28.32 0.60 -20.06
C THR A 10 -26.95 0.69 -19.37
N VAL A 11 -26.13 1.70 -19.68
CA VAL A 11 -24.82 1.90 -19.04
C VAL A 11 -24.96 2.19 -17.54
N GLN A 12 -26.00 2.91 -17.11
CA GLN A 12 -26.25 3.15 -15.69
C GLN A 12 -26.52 1.86 -14.90
N ARG A 13 -27.06 0.82 -15.55
CA ARG A 13 -27.27 -0.51 -14.93
C ARG A 13 -25.96 -1.29 -14.71
N LEU A 14 -24.87 -0.94 -15.40
CA LEU A 14 -23.57 -1.61 -15.25
C LEU A 14 -22.87 -1.24 -13.94
N LYS A 15 -22.98 0.03 -13.52
CA LYS A 15 -22.33 0.55 -12.30
C LYS A 15 -22.65 -0.23 -11.01
N PRO A 16 -23.92 -0.57 -10.70
CA PRO A 16 -24.22 -1.33 -9.49
C PRO A 16 -23.67 -2.77 -9.55
N ILE A 17 -23.58 -3.39 -10.73
CA ILE A 17 -23.02 -4.74 -10.92
C ILE A 17 -21.53 -4.75 -10.56
N LEU A 18 -20.78 -3.79 -11.11
CA LEU A 18 -19.34 -3.67 -10.82
C LEU A 18 -19.05 -3.28 -9.37
N ARG A 19 -20.03 -2.77 -8.62
CA ARG A 19 -19.87 -2.44 -7.19
C ARG A 19 -20.23 -3.57 -6.23
N GLN A 20 -20.67 -4.73 -6.72
CA GLN A 20 -20.99 -5.86 -5.86
C GLN A 20 -19.73 -6.46 -5.23
N GLU A 21 -19.87 -7.05 -4.04
CA GLU A 21 -18.82 -7.86 -3.42
C GLU A 21 -18.80 -9.25 -4.08
N ALA A 22 -18.20 -9.33 -5.27
CA ALA A 22 -18.03 -10.57 -6.03
C ALA A 22 -16.67 -10.54 -6.76
N PRO A 23 -16.09 -11.71 -7.10
CA PRO A 23 -14.88 -11.80 -7.91
C PRO A 23 -15.01 -10.97 -9.20
N LEU A 24 -13.92 -10.35 -9.66
CA LEU A 24 -13.93 -9.52 -10.87
C LEU A 24 -14.52 -10.27 -12.08
N TYR A 25 -14.14 -11.53 -12.29
CA TYR A 25 -14.62 -12.30 -13.45
C TYR A 25 -16.14 -12.43 -13.46
N GLU A 26 -16.79 -12.58 -12.30
CA GLU A 26 -18.27 -12.66 -12.20
C GLU A 26 -18.90 -11.32 -12.54
N ARG A 27 -18.39 -10.23 -11.97
CA ARG A 27 -18.89 -8.88 -12.22
C ARG A 27 -18.75 -8.49 -13.69
N VAL A 28 -17.61 -8.82 -14.30
CA VAL A 28 -17.34 -8.58 -15.72
C VAL A 28 -18.25 -9.45 -16.59
N ARG A 29 -18.41 -10.75 -16.28
CA ARG A 29 -19.34 -11.64 -17.00
C ARG A 29 -20.75 -11.06 -17.04
N ASP A 30 -21.26 -10.57 -15.92
CA ASP A 30 -22.60 -10.01 -15.84
C ASP A 30 -22.74 -8.72 -16.69
N VAL A 31 -21.66 -7.91 -16.78
CA VAL A 31 -21.58 -6.77 -17.71
C VAL A 31 -21.60 -7.24 -19.16
N LEU A 32 -20.83 -8.28 -19.50
CA LEU A 32 -20.77 -8.85 -20.85
C LEU A 32 -22.12 -9.42 -21.29
N GLN A 33 -22.87 -10.07 -20.39
CA GLN A 33 -24.21 -10.57 -20.69
C GLN A 33 -25.22 -9.46 -21.05
N ILE A 34 -25.08 -8.28 -20.43
CA ILE A 34 -25.88 -7.11 -20.82
C ILE A 34 -25.46 -6.61 -22.21
N GLY A 35 -24.16 -6.65 -22.51
CA GLY A 35 -23.64 -6.31 -23.83
C GLY A 35 -24.15 -7.24 -24.93
N ASP A 36 -24.11 -8.55 -24.71
CA ASP A 36 -24.65 -9.56 -25.64
C ASP A 36 -26.11 -9.28 -25.97
N GLN A 37 -26.93 -9.01 -24.94
CA GLN A 37 -28.35 -8.69 -25.12
C GLN A 37 -28.60 -7.35 -25.82
N TYR A 38 -27.76 -6.34 -25.56
CA TYR A 38 -27.93 -5.01 -26.15
C TYR A 38 -27.52 -4.98 -27.62
N LEU A 39 -26.42 -5.66 -27.97
CA LEU A 39 -25.86 -5.70 -29.33
C LEU A 39 -26.51 -6.78 -30.21
N ASP A 40 -27.32 -7.65 -29.62
CA ASP A 40 -27.85 -8.87 -30.24
C ASP A 40 -26.73 -9.74 -30.82
N LEU A 41 -25.71 -10.00 -29.99
CA LEU A 41 -24.52 -10.79 -30.34
C LEU A 41 -24.37 -11.98 -29.40
N GLU A 42 -23.78 -13.05 -29.90
CA GLU A 42 -23.77 -14.33 -29.22
C GLU A 42 -22.73 -14.43 -28.11
N ARG A 43 -21.64 -13.66 -28.18
CA ARG A 43 -20.53 -13.77 -27.23
C ARG A 43 -19.77 -12.46 -27.02
N GLY A 44 -19.82 -11.96 -25.79
CA GLY A 44 -18.94 -10.93 -25.26
C GLY A 44 -17.78 -11.50 -24.44
N TYR A 45 -16.61 -10.89 -24.54
CA TYR A 45 -15.41 -11.26 -23.81
C TYR A 45 -14.59 -10.05 -23.37
N LEU A 46 -13.84 -10.25 -22.29
CA LEU A 46 -12.73 -9.38 -21.90
C LEU A 46 -11.45 -10.22 -21.93
N SER A 47 -10.48 -9.83 -22.74
CA SER A 47 -9.16 -10.45 -22.80
C SER A 47 -8.09 -9.58 -22.14
N ARG A 48 -6.97 -10.20 -21.76
CA ARG A 48 -5.73 -9.57 -21.32
C ARG A 48 -4.70 -9.73 -22.42
N VAL A 49 -4.00 -8.65 -22.73
CA VAL A 49 -2.90 -8.66 -23.70
C VAL A 49 -1.59 -8.61 -22.94
N ASN A 50 -0.67 -9.54 -23.23
CA ASN A 50 0.70 -9.51 -22.73
C ASN A 50 1.68 -9.37 -23.90
N GLU A 51 2.11 -8.13 -24.15
CA GLU A 51 3.01 -7.80 -25.26
C GLU A 51 4.41 -8.42 -25.12
N GLN A 52 4.86 -8.75 -23.89
CA GLN A 52 6.22 -9.25 -23.67
C GLN A 52 6.42 -10.70 -24.11
N ILE A 53 5.36 -11.50 -24.01
CA ILE A 53 5.36 -12.92 -24.38
C ILE A 53 4.45 -13.22 -25.57
N GLU A 54 3.93 -12.16 -26.22
CA GLU A 54 2.99 -12.24 -27.35
C GLU A 54 1.82 -13.18 -27.06
N GLU A 55 1.18 -13.03 -25.90
CA GLU A 55 0.07 -13.88 -25.47
C GLU A 55 -1.21 -13.07 -25.21
N ILE A 56 -2.35 -13.63 -25.60
CA ILE A 56 -3.69 -13.14 -25.23
C ILE A 56 -4.41 -14.17 -24.37
N THR A 57 -4.84 -13.74 -23.19
CA THR A 57 -5.57 -14.61 -22.25
C THR A 57 -6.99 -14.08 -22.04
N VAL A 58 -8.02 -14.90 -22.18
CA VAL A 58 -9.39 -14.46 -21.90
C VAL A 58 -9.66 -14.45 -20.39
N LEU A 59 -9.99 -13.29 -19.84
CA LEU A 59 -10.25 -13.10 -18.41
C LEU A 59 -11.70 -13.42 -18.03
N ALA A 60 -12.65 -13.11 -18.92
CA ALA A 60 -14.06 -13.36 -18.71
C ALA A 60 -14.82 -13.48 -20.04
N SER A 61 -15.89 -14.28 -20.04
CA SER A 61 -16.81 -14.44 -21.16
C SER A 61 -18.24 -14.55 -20.65
N ALA A 62 -19.21 -13.95 -21.33
CA ALA A 62 -20.62 -13.93 -20.94
C ALA A 62 -21.24 -15.34 -20.74
N LYS A 63 -20.71 -16.35 -21.43
CA LYS A 63 -21.25 -17.72 -21.46
C LYS A 63 -20.51 -18.73 -20.57
N SER A 64 -19.37 -18.39 -19.96
CA SER A 64 -18.66 -19.31 -19.07
C SER A 64 -18.98 -19.07 -17.60
N THR A 65 -19.14 -20.15 -16.83
CA THR A 65 -19.35 -20.12 -15.38
C THR A 65 -18.06 -20.25 -14.56
N ASP A 66 -16.92 -20.56 -15.18
CA ASP A 66 -15.65 -20.76 -14.49
C ASP A 66 -14.49 -20.09 -15.27
N CYS A 67 -13.54 -19.48 -14.56
CA CYS A 67 -12.34 -18.88 -15.17
C CYS A 67 -11.39 -19.94 -15.78
N ALA A 68 -11.57 -21.21 -15.41
CA ALA A 68 -10.82 -22.36 -15.92
C ALA A 68 -11.56 -23.16 -17.01
N ASP A 69 -12.86 -22.93 -17.21
CA ASP A 69 -13.60 -23.55 -18.30
C ASP A 69 -13.36 -22.71 -19.56
N HIS A 70 -12.36 -23.21 -20.27
CA HIS A 70 -11.96 -22.77 -21.60
C HIS A 70 -13.19 -22.58 -22.47
N PHE A 71 -13.07 -21.63 -23.39
CA PHE A 71 -13.77 -21.70 -24.67
C PHE A 71 -14.09 -23.15 -25.02
N GLY A 72 -15.38 -23.49 -25.08
CA GLY A 72 -15.78 -24.56 -25.98
C GLY A 72 -15.36 -24.08 -27.37
N GLU A 73 -14.17 -24.54 -27.80
CA GLU A 73 -13.42 -24.20 -29.02
C GLU A 73 -12.53 -22.94 -28.91
N ASP A 74 -11.26 -23.17 -28.54
CA ASP A 74 -10.00 -22.42 -28.72
C ASP A 74 -9.96 -20.87 -28.65
N PRO A 75 -9.13 -20.26 -27.77
CA PRO A 75 -8.75 -18.83 -27.81
C PRO A 75 -8.25 -18.35 -29.19
N GLU A 76 -7.72 -19.26 -30.02
CA GLU A 76 -7.27 -19.00 -31.39
C GLU A 76 -8.35 -18.33 -32.27
N TYR A 77 -9.63 -18.53 -31.96
CA TYR A 77 -10.75 -17.96 -32.70
C TYR A 77 -10.84 -16.43 -32.63
N ILE A 78 -10.54 -15.83 -31.47
CA ILE A 78 -10.66 -14.38 -31.25
C ILE A 78 -9.32 -13.65 -31.29
N GLU A 79 -8.23 -14.38 -31.10
CA GLU A 79 -6.89 -13.83 -30.89
C GLU A 79 -6.44 -12.89 -32.03
N PRO A 80 -6.62 -13.21 -33.33
CA PRO A 80 -6.22 -12.33 -34.43
C PRO A 80 -6.93 -10.96 -34.38
N TYR A 81 -8.22 -10.96 -34.02
CA TYR A 81 -9.01 -9.75 -33.89
C TYR A 81 -8.58 -8.93 -32.66
N CYS A 82 -8.27 -9.60 -31.54
CA CYS A 82 -7.76 -8.94 -30.35
C CYS A 82 -6.42 -8.25 -30.60
N TRP A 83 -5.46 -8.94 -31.24
CA TRP A 83 -4.16 -8.34 -31.60
C TRP A 83 -4.30 -7.16 -32.55
N ARG A 84 -5.25 -7.22 -33.48
CA ARG A 84 -5.48 -6.12 -34.40
C ARG A 84 -6.09 -4.91 -33.70
N THR A 85 -7.11 -5.12 -32.87
CA THR A 85 -7.69 -4.05 -32.03
C THR A 85 -6.65 -3.44 -31.08
N ALA A 86 -5.75 -4.26 -30.53
CA ALA A 86 -4.61 -3.80 -29.75
C ALA A 86 -3.65 -2.90 -30.56
N ARG A 87 -3.36 -3.25 -31.81
CA ARG A 87 -2.44 -2.51 -32.70
C ARG A 87 -3.01 -1.19 -33.21
N GLU A 88 -4.30 -1.17 -33.58
CA GLU A 88 -4.95 0.03 -34.09
C GLU A 88 -5.27 1.04 -32.97
N ASP A 89 -5.34 0.58 -31.72
CA ASP A 89 -5.58 1.40 -30.53
C ASP A 89 -6.89 2.23 -30.57
N GLU A 90 -7.86 1.78 -31.36
CA GLU A 90 -9.18 2.39 -31.54
C GLU A 90 -10.28 1.32 -31.54
N ILE A 91 -11.55 1.74 -31.46
CA ILE A 91 -12.67 0.81 -31.62
C ILE A 91 -12.71 0.29 -33.06
N ILE A 92 -12.86 -1.02 -33.20
CA ILE A 92 -12.99 -1.71 -34.48
C ILE A 92 -14.40 -2.27 -34.61
N THR A 93 -15.01 -2.09 -35.77
CA THR A 93 -16.31 -2.65 -36.14
C THR A 93 -16.23 -3.35 -37.49
N LEU A 94 -16.68 -4.60 -37.55
CA LEU A 94 -16.78 -5.41 -38.77
C LEU A 94 -18.17 -6.04 -38.82
N ASP A 95 -19.03 -5.55 -39.71
CA ASP A 95 -20.34 -6.13 -39.97
C ASP A 95 -20.25 -7.46 -40.75
N ASN A 96 -19.23 -7.60 -41.61
CA ASN A 96 -18.90 -8.83 -42.31
C ASN A 96 -17.37 -9.03 -42.32
N VAL A 97 -16.91 -9.96 -41.49
CA VAL A 97 -15.48 -10.23 -41.30
C VAL A 97 -14.83 -10.81 -42.57
N SER A 98 -15.51 -11.73 -43.25
CA SER A 98 -14.98 -12.37 -44.46
C SER A 98 -14.83 -11.39 -45.63
N GLU A 99 -15.65 -10.32 -45.68
CA GLU A 99 -15.54 -9.27 -46.69
C GLU A 99 -14.53 -8.17 -46.34
N ALA A 100 -14.22 -8.00 -45.06
CA ALA A 100 -13.26 -6.99 -44.60
C ALA A 100 -11.83 -7.24 -45.13
N GLY A 101 -11.55 -8.44 -45.65
CA GLY A 101 -10.24 -8.82 -46.19
C GLY A 101 -9.23 -9.15 -45.10
N TRP A 102 -9.71 -9.62 -43.93
CA TRP A 102 -8.90 -9.88 -42.73
C TRP A 102 -8.32 -11.30 -42.68
N ASN A 103 -8.57 -12.09 -43.74
CA ASN A 103 -8.35 -13.54 -43.85
C ASN A 103 -6.88 -14.03 -43.93
N ARG A 104 -5.87 -13.27 -43.47
CA ARG A 104 -4.46 -13.64 -43.71
C ARG A 104 -3.71 -14.30 -42.56
N ASP A 105 -4.18 -14.19 -41.31
CA ASP A 105 -3.41 -14.65 -40.14
C ASP A 105 -4.12 -15.72 -39.29
N VAL A 106 -5.33 -16.19 -39.66
CA VAL A 106 -6.05 -17.22 -38.88
C VAL A 106 -5.75 -18.61 -39.49
N SER A 107 -4.91 -19.40 -38.82
CA SER A 107 -4.71 -20.81 -39.18
C SER A 107 -5.92 -21.64 -38.76
N GLU A 108 -6.62 -22.23 -39.73
CA GLU A 108 -7.59 -23.34 -39.58
C GLU A 108 -8.64 -23.23 -38.44
N GLY A 109 -9.17 -22.03 -38.16
CA GLY A 109 -10.29 -21.80 -37.25
C GLY A 109 -11.61 -21.45 -37.96
N VAL A 110 -12.75 -21.61 -37.29
CA VAL A 110 -14.02 -20.99 -37.70
C VAL A 110 -13.82 -19.47 -37.62
N GLU A 111 -14.37 -18.65 -38.52
CA GLU A 111 -14.30 -17.18 -38.42
C GLU A 111 -15.61 -16.63 -37.82
N PRO A 112 -15.58 -15.52 -37.05
CA PRO A 112 -16.80 -14.80 -36.71
C PRO A 112 -17.41 -14.16 -37.95
N GLY A 113 -18.74 -14.11 -38.02
CA GLY A 113 -19.45 -13.40 -39.08
C GLY A 113 -19.36 -11.88 -38.89
N CYS A 114 -19.41 -11.41 -37.64
CA CYS A 114 -19.25 -10.00 -37.29
C CYS A 114 -18.48 -9.80 -35.98
N TYR A 115 -17.89 -8.61 -35.81
CA TYR A 115 -17.05 -8.25 -34.66
C TYR A 115 -17.18 -6.76 -34.31
N ILE A 116 -17.26 -6.45 -33.02
CA ILE A 116 -17.03 -5.11 -32.48
C ILE A 116 -16.13 -5.22 -31.25
N GLY A 117 -15.07 -4.44 -31.19
CA GLY A 117 -14.17 -4.46 -30.04
C GLY A 117 -13.37 -3.19 -29.86
N THR A 118 -12.95 -2.93 -28.63
CA THR A 118 -12.23 -1.72 -28.23
C THR A 118 -11.14 -2.05 -27.22
N PRO A 119 -9.99 -1.35 -27.25
CA PRO A 119 -8.95 -1.54 -26.24
C PRO A 119 -9.43 -1.06 -24.87
N ILE A 120 -9.00 -1.77 -23.84
CA ILE A 120 -9.15 -1.41 -22.43
C ILE A 120 -7.79 -0.95 -21.95
N LYS A 121 -7.72 0.28 -21.43
CA LYS A 121 -6.49 0.87 -20.90
C LYS A 121 -6.56 1.01 -19.40
N VAL A 122 -5.50 0.57 -18.73
CA VAL A 122 -5.28 0.79 -17.30
C VAL A 122 -4.05 1.67 -17.18
N ASN A 123 -4.17 2.81 -16.50
CA ASN A 123 -3.10 3.82 -16.39
C ASN A 123 -2.51 4.30 -17.74
N LYS A 124 -3.36 4.33 -18.80
CA LYS A 124 -3.00 4.67 -20.20
C LYS A 124 -2.16 3.62 -20.93
N GLU A 125 -1.90 2.47 -20.31
CA GLU A 125 -1.27 1.32 -20.96
C GLU A 125 -2.34 0.32 -21.39
N LEU A 126 -2.11 -0.38 -22.50
CA LEU A 126 -3.01 -1.43 -22.98
C LEU A 126 -3.07 -2.55 -21.94
N TYR A 127 -4.25 -2.78 -21.40
CA TYR A 127 -4.50 -3.88 -20.47
C TYR A 127 -5.06 -5.11 -21.21
N GLY A 128 -5.97 -4.87 -22.16
CA GLY A 128 -6.81 -5.92 -22.71
C GLY A 128 -7.75 -5.43 -23.80
N ILE A 129 -8.59 -6.33 -24.31
CA ILE A 129 -9.62 -6.01 -25.32
C ILE A 129 -10.99 -6.38 -24.79
N LEU A 130 -11.93 -5.43 -24.85
CA LEU A 130 -13.36 -5.71 -24.73
C LEU A 130 -13.89 -5.99 -26.12
N GLY A 131 -14.39 -7.20 -26.36
CA GLY A 131 -14.89 -7.60 -27.68
C GLY A 131 -16.23 -8.32 -27.62
N PHE A 132 -17.01 -8.16 -28.68
CA PHE A 132 -18.23 -8.90 -28.93
C PHE A 132 -18.19 -9.47 -30.36
N VAL A 133 -18.59 -10.72 -30.50
CA VAL A 133 -18.60 -11.44 -31.77
C VAL A 133 -19.95 -12.10 -32.00
N GLY A 134 -20.34 -12.16 -33.28
CA GLY A 134 -21.44 -12.98 -33.73
C GLY A 134 -21.04 -13.98 -34.81
N GLN A 135 -21.76 -15.09 -34.90
CA GLN A 135 -21.46 -16.16 -35.86
C GLN A 135 -21.85 -15.77 -37.27
N ASP A 136 -22.96 -15.05 -37.42
CA ASP A 136 -23.47 -14.63 -38.71
C ASP A 136 -23.07 -13.17 -39.04
N PRO A 137 -22.80 -12.85 -40.31
CA PRO A 137 -22.62 -11.46 -40.74
C PRO A 137 -23.88 -10.63 -40.51
N ARG A 138 -23.70 -9.35 -40.21
CA ARG A 138 -24.81 -8.41 -40.04
C ARG A 138 -25.24 -7.85 -41.39
N SER A 139 -26.54 -7.66 -41.56
CA SER A 139 -27.11 -6.97 -42.73
C SER A 139 -26.96 -5.46 -42.67
N GLU A 140 -26.76 -4.90 -41.47
CA GLU A 140 -26.58 -3.47 -41.21
C GLU A 140 -25.30 -3.27 -40.40
N SER A 141 -24.58 -2.19 -40.70
CA SER A 141 -23.41 -1.78 -39.93
C SER A 141 -23.79 -1.43 -38.49
N PHE A 142 -22.83 -1.59 -37.57
CA PHE A 142 -23.01 -1.16 -36.19
C PHE A 142 -23.38 0.33 -36.12
N SER A 143 -24.45 0.63 -35.40
CA SER A 143 -24.97 1.98 -35.20
C SER A 143 -24.09 2.80 -34.25
N ASP A 144 -24.17 4.13 -34.36
CA ASP A 144 -23.49 5.06 -33.43
C ASP A 144 -23.85 4.78 -31.95
N THR A 145 -25.07 4.33 -31.69
CA THR A 145 -25.52 3.96 -30.34
C THR A 145 -24.89 2.68 -29.81
N GLU A 146 -24.65 1.69 -30.68
CA GLU A 146 -23.93 0.45 -30.32
C GLU A 146 -22.44 0.73 -30.07
N ILE A 147 -21.82 1.54 -30.93
CA ILE A 147 -20.43 2.02 -30.77
C ILE A 147 -20.30 2.80 -29.45
N LEU A 148 -21.23 3.71 -29.16
CA LEU A 148 -21.26 4.47 -27.92
C LEU A 148 -21.44 3.57 -26.69
N PHE A 149 -22.29 2.55 -26.78
CA PHE A 149 -22.50 1.58 -25.70
C PHE A 149 -21.21 0.82 -25.37
N VAL A 150 -20.51 0.29 -26.38
CA VAL A 150 -19.23 -0.43 -26.19
C VAL A 150 -18.17 0.51 -25.61
N THR A 151 -18.08 1.74 -26.11
CA THR A 151 -17.14 2.76 -25.62
C THR A 151 -17.38 3.10 -24.15
N LEU A 152 -18.64 3.33 -23.76
CA LEU A 152 -18.97 3.65 -22.37
C LEU A 152 -18.78 2.44 -21.44
N THR A 153 -19.08 1.23 -21.93
CA THR A 153 -18.83 0.00 -21.18
C THR A 153 -17.34 -0.17 -20.90
N ALA A 154 -16.49 0.05 -21.92
CA ALA A 154 -15.04 0.05 -21.78
C ALA A 154 -14.58 1.05 -20.72
N GLN A 155 -15.02 2.31 -20.77
CA GLN A 155 -14.65 3.33 -19.77
C GLN A 155 -15.03 2.94 -18.33
N VAL A 156 -16.20 2.31 -18.15
CA VAL A 156 -16.63 1.85 -16.82
C VAL A 156 -15.75 0.70 -16.34
N LEU A 157 -15.41 -0.25 -17.23
CA LEU A 157 -14.50 -1.35 -16.93
C LEU A 157 -13.07 -0.88 -16.64
N GLU A 158 -12.51 0.02 -17.45
CA GLU A 158 -11.20 0.64 -17.24
C GLU A 158 -11.09 1.24 -15.84
N ARG A 159 -12.11 2.01 -15.43
CA ARG A 159 -12.15 2.61 -14.10
C ARG A 159 -12.16 1.55 -12.99
N GLU A 160 -12.92 0.48 -13.15
CA GLU A 160 -12.99 -0.60 -12.15
C GLU A 160 -11.67 -1.40 -12.08
N LEU A 161 -11.02 -1.64 -13.23
CA LEU A 161 -9.73 -2.33 -13.31
C LEU A 161 -8.62 -1.50 -12.67
N VAL A 162 -8.59 -0.18 -12.91
CA VAL A 162 -7.69 0.76 -12.20
C VAL A 162 -7.92 0.66 -10.69
N HIS A 163 -9.18 0.68 -10.24
CA HIS A 163 -9.51 0.56 -8.81
C HIS A 163 -9.05 -0.78 -8.22
N GLN A 164 -9.23 -1.89 -8.92
CA GLN A 164 -8.80 -3.19 -8.43
C GLN A 164 -7.28 -3.34 -8.40
N GLN A 165 -6.57 -2.85 -9.42
CA GLN A 165 -5.10 -2.87 -9.42
C GLN A 165 -4.58 -2.04 -8.25
N PHE A 166 -5.17 -0.88 -8.02
CA PHE A 166 -4.86 -0.03 -6.89
C PHE A 166 -5.09 -0.73 -5.54
N ASP A 167 -6.25 -1.37 -5.35
CA ASP A 167 -6.57 -2.10 -4.11
C ASP A 167 -5.63 -3.31 -3.91
N SER A 168 -5.23 -3.99 -4.98
CA SER A 168 -4.27 -5.10 -4.95
C SER A 168 -2.87 -4.62 -4.57
N GLU A 169 -2.39 -3.54 -5.19
CA GLU A 169 -1.11 -2.91 -4.85
C GLU A 169 -1.11 -2.43 -3.39
N LEU A 170 -2.18 -1.76 -2.95
CA LEU A 170 -2.34 -1.33 -1.57
C LEU A 170 -2.26 -2.49 -0.60
N THR A 171 -2.97 -3.58 -0.89
CA THR A 171 -2.94 -4.80 -0.07
C THR A 171 -1.53 -5.37 -0.02
N ARG A 172 -0.83 -5.43 -1.15
CA ARG A 172 0.52 -5.95 -1.26
C ARG A 172 1.51 -5.17 -0.41
N GLU A 173 1.54 -3.85 -0.58
CA GLU A 173 2.47 -2.97 0.14
C GLU A 173 2.13 -2.92 1.63
N THR A 174 0.84 -2.94 1.99
CA THR A 174 0.41 -3.00 3.39
C THR A 174 0.83 -4.31 4.06
N ASN A 175 0.69 -5.44 3.37
CA ASN A 175 1.11 -6.75 3.89
C ASN A 175 2.63 -6.81 4.08
N ARG A 176 3.40 -6.34 3.10
CA ARG A 176 4.87 -6.25 3.20
C ARG A 176 5.30 -5.38 4.38
N ALA A 177 4.76 -4.17 4.49
CA ALA A 177 5.06 -3.25 5.59
C ALA A 177 4.69 -3.86 6.96
N THR A 178 3.56 -4.57 7.05
CA THR A 178 3.08 -5.20 8.30
C THR A 178 3.97 -6.36 8.72
N VAL A 179 4.33 -7.24 7.78
CA VAL A 179 5.23 -8.36 8.04
C VAL A 179 6.59 -7.84 8.49
N LEU A 180 7.20 -6.92 7.73
CA LEU A 180 8.50 -6.34 8.03
C LEU A 180 8.51 -5.72 9.43
N ASN A 181 7.55 -4.85 9.73
CA ASN A 181 7.42 -4.23 11.04
C ASN A 181 7.23 -5.25 12.17
N ARG A 182 6.49 -6.34 11.93
CA ARG A 182 6.32 -7.41 12.93
C ARG A 182 7.62 -8.17 13.17
N VAL A 183 8.37 -8.53 12.12
CA VAL A 183 9.62 -9.29 12.25
C VAL A 183 10.72 -8.45 12.89
N LEU A 184 10.92 -7.21 12.42
CA LEU A 184 11.89 -6.27 13.01
C LEU A 184 11.65 -6.08 14.51
N ARG A 185 10.40 -5.83 14.92
CA ARG A 185 10.06 -5.67 16.34
C ARG A 185 10.32 -6.91 17.18
N HIS A 186 10.05 -8.09 16.64
CA HIS A 186 10.32 -9.35 17.33
C HIS A 186 11.81 -9.55 17.54
N ASN A 187 12.63 -9.28 16.52
CA ASN A 187 14.09 -9.41 16.61
C ASN A 187 14.70 -8.39 17.58
N LEU A 188 14.33 -7.11 17.44
CA LEU A 188 14.74 -6.06 18.39
C LEU A 188 14.36 -6.44 19.83
N ARG A 189 13.13 -6.89 20.07
CA ARG A 189 12.70 -7.31 21.42
C ARG A 189 13.53 -8.46 21.96
N ASN A 190 13.85 -9.45 21.12
CA ASN A 190 14.65 -10.59 21.52
C ASN A 190 16.08 -10.18 21.87
N ASP A 191 16.72 -9.41 21.00
CA ASP A 191 18.08 -8.90 21.22
C ASP A 191 18.12 -8.07 22.51
N MET A 192 17.15 -7.17 22.71
CA MET A 192 17.03 -6.40 23.94
C MET A 192 16.79 -7.27 25.18
N THR A 193 16.02 -8.35 25.07
CA THR A 193 15.78 -9.28 26.18
C THR A 193 17.05 -10.04 26.56
N VAL A 194 17.85 -10.45 25.57
CA VAL A 194 19.15 -11.11 25.78
C VAL A 194 20.14 -10.14 26.43
N ILE A 195 20.27 -8.92 25.90
CA ILE A 195 21.14 -7.88 26.47
C ILE A 195 20.72 -7.56 27.91
N ARG A 196 19.41 -7.48 28.19
CA ARG A 196 18.87 -7.28 29.54
C ARG A 196 19.30 -8.41 30.48
N GLY A 197 19.16 -9.66 30.06
CA GLY A 197 19.55 -10.83 30.83
C GLY A 197 21.04 -10.84 31.19
N TYR A 198 21.92 -10.59 30.21
CA TYR A 198 23.35 -10.50 30.46
C TYR A 198 23.73 -9.32 31.35
N THR A 199 23.11 -8.15 31.13
CA THR A 199 23.34 -6.97 31.98
C THR A 199 22.93 -7.25 33.42
N GLN A 200 21.84 -7.98 33.64
CA GLN A 200 21.38 -8.36 34.97
C GLN A 200 22.34 -9.34 35.65
N LEU A 201 22.85 -10.34 34.92
CA LEU A 201 23.89 -11.26 35.42
C LEU A 201 25.22 -10.54 35.74
N MET A 202 25.55 -9.49 34.98
CA MET A 202 26.71 -8.65 35.26
C MET A 202 26.47 -7.75 36.48
N ALA A 203 25.27 -7.19 36.64
CA ALA A 203 24.87 -6.40 37.80
C ALA A 203 25.01 -7.20 39.10
N GLU A 204 24.60 -8.46 39.11
CA GLU A 204 24.72 -9.37 40.27
C GLU A 204 26.17 -9.66 40.67
N LYS A 205 27.14 -9.42 39.78
CA LYS A 205 28.57 -9.72 39.98
C LYS A 205 29.44 -8.47 40.19
N LEU A 206 28.91 -7.27 39.97
CA LEU A 206 29.65 -6.01 40.09
C LEU A 206 29.33 -5.32 41.42
N GLU A 207 30.35 -4.78 42.09
CA GLU A 207 30.18 -4.05 43.36
C GLU A 207 29.58 -2.63 43.17
N ASP A 208 29.65 -2.06 41.96
CA ASP A 208 29.09 -0.74 41.61
C ASP A 208 27.86 -0.88 40.68
N ASP A 209 26.68 -0.89 41.29
CA ASP A 209 25.37 -1.14 40.66
C ASP A 209 24.87 0.03 39.78
N ARG A 210 25.53 1.19 39.83
CA ARG A 210 25.05 2.41 39.14
C ARG A 210 25.11 2.32 37.62
N LEU A 211 26.16 1.68 37.08
CA LEU A 211 26.34 1.52 35.64
C LEU A 211 25.30 0.52 35.09
N SER A 212 25.15 -0.62 35.75
CA SER A 212 24.20 -1.67 35.39
C SER A 212 22.75 -1.18 35.48
N ALA A 213 22.38 -0.46 36.55
CA ALA A 213 21.08 0.16 36.68
C ALA A 213 20.80 1.20 35.58
N THR A 214 21.83 1.88 35.08
CA THR A 214 21.69 2.83 33.96
C THR A 214 21.45 2.11 32.64
N VAL A 215 22.21 1.04 32.36
CA VAL A 215 22.05 0.22 31.15
C VAL A 215 20.68 -0.48 31.14
N LEU A 216 20.26 -1.10 32.25
CA LEU A 216 18.95 -1.73 32.38
C LEU A 216 17.81 -0.73 32.14
N ARG A 217 17.91 0.50 32.66
CA ARG A 217 16.91 1.56 32.42
C ARG A 217 16.80 1.95 30.95
N HIS A 218 17.91 1.99 30.21
CA HIS A 218 17.89 2.25 28.77
C HIS A 218 17.26 1.09 27.99
N ILE A 219 17.57 -0.15 28.39
CA ILE A 219 16.98 -1.35 27.79
C ILE A 219 15.47 -1.39 28.01
N ASP A 220 15.01 -1.16 29.24
CA ASP A 220 13.59 -1.13 29.58
C ASP A 220 12.87 0.01 28.84
N GLY A 221 13.52 1.17 28.70
CA GLY A 221 13.02 2.29 27.87
C GLY A 221 12.85 1.91 26.40
N LEU A 222 13.81 1.21 25.80
CA LEU A 222 13.71 0.70 24.42
C LEU A 222 12.60 -0.35 24.25
N LEU A 223 12.40 -1.22 25.24
CA LEU A 223 11.29 -2.17 25.26
C LEU A 223 9.93 -1.47 25.36
N GLU A 224 9.83 -0.41 26.17
CA GLU A 224 8.60 0.39 26.29
C GLU A 224 8.29 1.17 25.01
N LEU A 225 9.31 1.75 24.38
CA LEU A 225 9.24 2.41 23.06
C LEU A 225 8.68 1.44 22.00
N SER A 226 9.22 0.22 21.93
CA SER A 226 8.74 -0.85 21.04
C SER A 226 7.26 -1.21 21.29
N GLN A 227 6.83 -1.24 22.56
CA GLN A 227 5.43 -1.51 22.90
C GLN A 227 4.48 -0.36 22.57
N LYS A 228 4.92 0.90 22.75
CA LYS A 228 4.14 2.09 22.38
C LYS A 228 3.95 2.18 20.87
N ALA A 229 5.00 1.92 20.09
CA ALA A 229 4.91 1.82 18.63
C ALA A 229 3.90 0.74 18.16
N ARG A 230 3.84 -0.41 18.85
CA ARG A 230 2.84 -1.47 18.57
C ARG A 230 1.40 -0.99 18.77
N LYS A 231 1.12 -0.24 19.84
CA LYS A 231 -0.22 0.31 20.10
C LYS A 231 -0.62 1.33 19.04
N LEU A 232 0.34 2.09 18.53
CA LEU A 232 0.16 3.05 17.43
C LEU A 232 -0.23 2.39 16.12
N ASP A 233 0.48 1.34 15.71
CA ASP A 233 0.15 0.60 14.49
C ASP A 233 -1.26 0.00 14.52
N VAL A 234 -1.69 -0.51 15.68
CA VAL A 234 -3.06 -1.02 15.82
C VAL A 234 -4.07 0.11 15.68
N ILE A 235 -3.82 1.30 16.23
CA ILE A 235 -4.78 2.41 16.20
C ILE A 235 -4.87 3.07 14.82
N ILE A 236 -3.74 3.16 14.10
CA ILE A 236 -3.70 3.75 12.75
C ILE A 236 -4.30 2.78 11.71
N ASN A 237 -4.09 1.47 11.87
CA ASN A 237 -4.53 0.47 10.90
C ASN A 237 -5.86 -0.21 11.25
N THR A 238 -6.42 0.00 12.44
CA THR A 238 -7.81 -0.42 12.73
C THR A 238 -8.74 0.50 11.96
N GLU A 239 -9.51 -0.07 11.02
CA GLU A 239 -10.51 0.65 10.23
C GLU A 239 -11.43 1.48 11.11
N SER A 240 -11.08 2.75 11.26
CA SER A 240 -11.85 3.73 11.98
C SER A 240 -12.63 4.52 10.94
N LYS A 241 -13.95 4.43 10.98
CA LYS A 241 -14.80 5.19 10.04
C LYS A 241 -14.70 6.67 10.40
N TYR A 242 -14.72 7.50 9.36
CA TYR A 242 -14.88 8.93 9.53
C TYR A 242 -16.28 9.21 10.06
N GLU A 243 -16.36 10.00 11.13
CA GLU A 243 -17.60 10.42 11.76
C GLU A 243 -17.66 11.94 11.78
N LEU A 244 -18.86 12.49 11.63
CA LEU A 244 -19.06 13.93 11.76
C LEU A 244 -18.88 14.32 13.24
N THR A 245 -17.72 14.86 13.59
CA THR A 245 -17.34 15.19 14.97
C THR A 245 -17.32 16.70 15.18
N ASP A 246 -17.68 17.13 16.40
CA ASP A 246 -17.46 18.50 16.87
C ASP A 246 -16.00 18.67 17.30
N ILE A 247 -15.21 19.31 16.44
CA ILE A 247 -13.78 19.49 16.64
C ILE A 247 -13.50 20.44 17.80
N THR A 248 -14.35 21.44 18.00
CA THR A 248 -14.22 22.37 19.14
C THR A 248 -14.39 21.63 20.46
N ALA A 249 -15.37 20.73 20.55
CA ALA A 249 -15.54 19.86 21.72
C ALA A 249 -14.35 18.89 21.89
N LEU A 250 -13.91 18.26 20.80
CA LEU A 250 -12.78 17.32 20.82
C LEU A 250 -11.48 17.97 21.34
N VAL A 251 -11.19 19.20 20.93
CA VAL A 251 -10.02 19.95 21.40
C VAL A 251 -10.15 20.30 22.88
N ARG A 252 -11.35 20.66 23.36
CA ARG A 252 -11.59 20.91 24.79
C ARG A 252 -11.39 19.65 25.62
N ASP A 253 -11.96 18.52 25.22
CA ASP A 253 -11.81 17.24 25.92
C ASP A 253 -10.34 16.80 25.99
N ALA A 254 -9.58 17.02 24.90
CA ALA A 254 -8.15 16.75 24.88
C ALA A 254 -7.38 17.69 25.82
N ALA A 255 -7.71 18.99 25.83
CA ALA A 255 -7.10 19.97 26.72
C ALA A 255 -7.34 19.65 28.20
N ASP A 256 -8.58 19.29 28.56
CA ASP A 256 -8.95 18.94 29.94
C ASP A 256 -8.17 17.71 30.42
N ALA A 257 -8.05 16.69 29.58
CA ALA A 257 -7.27 15.49 29.89
C ALA A 257 -5.77 15.80 30.13
N VAL A 258 -5.20 16.77 29.40
CA VAL A 258 -3.81 17.20 29.61
C VAL A 258 -3.69 18.04 30.88
N ALA A 259 -4.64 18.95 31.15
CA ALA A 259 -4.65 19.78 32.35
C ALA A 259 -4.65 18.95 33.64
N GLU A 260 -5.33 17.80 33.66
CA GLU A 260 -5.27 16.85 34.79
C GLU A 260 -3.86 16.35 35.09
N SER A 261 -3.03 16.17 34.05
CA SER A 261 -1.66 15.67 34.17
C SER A 261 -0.62 16.77 34.38
N TYR A 262 -0.96 18.02 34.03
CA TYR A 262 -0.10 19.21 34.13
C TYR A 262 -0.83 20.37 34.82
N PRO A 263 -1.12 20.27 36.13
CA PRO A 263 -1.95 21.25 36.85
C PRO A 263 -1.34 22.65 36.97
N ASP A 264 -0.02 22.77 36.78
CA ASP A 264 0.71 24.04 36.82
C ASP A 264 0.73 24.77 35.46
N THR A 265 0.14 24.17 34.42
CA THR A 265 0.05 24.74 33.06
C THR A 265 -1.32 25.37 32.83
N ALA A 266 -1.36 26.63 32.42
CA ALA A 266 -2.60 27.30 32.05
C ALA A 266 -2.97 27.00 30.60
N ILE A 267 -4.04 26.23 30.36
CA ILE A 267 -4.53 25.88 29.02
C ILE A 267 -5.82 26.64 28.71
N GLU A 268 -5.81 27.45 27.64
CA GLU A 268 -6.97 28.24 27.20
C GLU A 268 -7.43 27.78 25.81
N VAL A 269 -8.74 27.54 25.62
CA VAL A 269 -9.32 27.16 24.32
C VAL A 269 -10.22 28.27 23.76
N LYS A 270 -9.78 28.86 22.64
CA LYS A 270 -10.47 29.93 21.89
C LYS A 270 -11.13 29.36 20.64
N ALA A 271 -12.44 29.58 20.54
CA ALA A 271 -13.21 29.22 19.35
C ALA A 271 -14.45 30.12 19.27
N ASP A 272 -14.61 30.84 18.16
CA ASP A 272 -15.73 31.77 17.96
C ASP A 272 -17.07 31.05 17.75
N LYS A 273 -17.03 29.86 17.16
CA LYS A 273 -18.20 29.01 16.86
C LYS A 273 -17.83 27.54 16.86
N PRO A 274 -18.78 26.61 17.14
CA PRO A 274 -18.53 25.18 17.01
C PRO A 274 -18.16 24.81 15.57
N VAL A 275 -17.07 24.06 15.41
CA VAL A 275 -16.59 23.58 14.11
C VAL A 275 -16.81 22.07 14.00
N ARG A 276 -17.41 21.63 12.90
CA ARG A 276 -17.62 20.20 12.60
C ARG A 276 -16.87 19.78 11.34
N ALA A 277 -16.27 18.60 11.41
CA ALA A 277 -15.61 17.92 10.30
C ALA A 277 -15.79 16.40 10.41
N GLU A 278 -15.72 15.73 9.26
CA GLU A 278 -15.60 14.28 9.22
C GLU A 278 -14.18 13.88 9.62
N VAL A 279 -14.03 13.15 10.73
CA VAL A 279 -12.73 12.69 11.25
C VAL A 279 -12.83 11.30 11.85
N MET A 280 -11.71 10.58 11.94
CA MET A 280 -11.61 9.32 12.65
C MET A 280 -11.40 9.58 14.15
N PRO A 281 -11.89 8.70 15.06
CA PRO A 281 -11.67 8.80 16.50
C PRO A 281 -10.19 8.91 16.93
N SER A 282 -9.26 8.42 16.11
CA SER A 282 -7.82 8.53 16.35
C SER A 282 -7.33 9.98 16.43
N LEU A 283 -8.04 10.95 15.83
CA LEU A 283 -7.68 12.37 15.88
C LEU A 283 -7.54 12.89 17.32
N ALA A 284 -8.39 12.44 18.24
CA ALA A 284 -8.35 12.82 19.65
C ALA A 284 -6.96 12.60 20.27
N ARG A 285 -6.33 11.48 19.89
CA ARG A 285 -5.00 11.11 20.36
C ARG A 285 -3.92 11.99 19.73
N GLY A 286 -3.99 12.25 18.43
CA GLY A 286 -3.04 13.12 17.76
C GLY A 286 -3.03 14.52 18.36
N LEU A 287 -4.21 15.08 18.64
CA LEU A 287 -4.35 16.37 19.33
C LEU A 287 -3.77 16.33 20.74
N ARG A 288 -4.04 15.27 21.51
CA ARG A 288 -3.50 15.11 22.85
C ARG A 288 -1.97 15.15 22.85
N GLU A 289 -1.31 14.42 21.96
CA GLU A 289 0.17 14.39 21.90
C GLU A 289 0.76 15.78 21.61
N LEU A 290 0.10 16.59 20.77
CA LEU A 290 0.52 17.97 20.49
C LEU A 290 0.33 18.88 21.70
N ILE A 291 -0.82 18.76 22.39
CA ILE A 291 -1.12 19.57 23.58
C ILE A 291 -0.23 19.17 24.76
N GLU A 292 0.04 17.88 24.96
CA GLU A 292 0.98 17.38 25.97
C GLU A 292 2.40 17.88 25.70
N ASN A 293 2.81 17.93 24.43
CA ASN A 293 4.11 18.49 24.06
C ASN A 293 4.20 19.97 24.47
N ALA A 294 3.22 20.78 24.05
CA ALA A 294 3.12 22.18 24.43
C ALA A 294 3.13 22.39 25.96
N ALA A 295 2.34 21.59 26.70
CA ALA A 295 2.26 21.70 28.16
C ALA A 295 3.57 21.34 28.87
N LYS A 296 4.24 20.27 28.41
CA LYS A 296 5.49 19.77 28.99
C LYS A 296 6.69 20.66 28.72
N HIS A 297 6.71 21.32 27.57
CA HIS A 297 7.87 22.08 27.08
C HIS A 297 7.69 23.62 27.16
N GLY A 298 6.50 24.11 27.55
CA GLY A 298 6.18 25.54 27.67
C GLY A 298 6.89 26.35 28.77
N GLY A 299 7.84 25.76 29.51
CA GLY A 299 8.66 26.44 30.53
C GLY A 299 8.03 26.56 31.93
N ASN A 300 8.68 27.30 32.83
CA ASN A 300 8.31 27.39 34.27
C ASN A 300 6.99 28.14 34.56
N SER A 301 6.37 28.74 33.54
CA SER A 301 5.05 29.37 33.58
C SER A 301 4.34 29.11 32.25
N SER A 302 4.14 27.82 31.95
CA SER A 302 3.61 27.32 30.68
C SER A 302 2.18 27.81 30.47
N GLN A 303 1.98 28.69 29.49
CA GLN A 303 0.66 29.04 28.98
C GLN A 303 0.49 28.41 27.60
N VAL A 304 -0.56 27.61 27.43
CA VAL A 304 -0.92 26.98 26.17
C VAL A 304 -2.23 27.58 25.68
N THR A 305 -2.22 28.15 24.48
CA THR A 305 -3.42 28.69 23.83
C THR A 305 -3.78 27.81 22.64
N LEU A 306 -4.99 27.26 22.66
CA LEU A 306 -5.56 26.47 21.56
C LEU A 306 -6.59 27.34 20.81
N THR A 307 -6.43 27.53 19.51
CA THR A 307 -7.38 28.27 18.67
C THR A 307 -7.96 27.35 17.61
N VAL A 308 -9.30 27.30 17.49
CA VAL A 308 -10.00 26.48 16.49
C VAL A 308 -10.77 27.38 15.54
N ASP A 309 -10.40 27.32 14.26
CA ASP A 309 -11.00 28.08 13.17
C ASP A 309 -11.37 27.18 11.99
N SER A 310 -12.19 27.70 11.08
CA SER A 310 -12.59 26.95 9.88
C SER A 310 -12.94 27.83 8.70
N THR A 311 -12.64 27.34 7.49
CA THR A 311 -13.20 27.78 6.22
C THR A 311 -14.30 26.81 5.76
N ASP A 312 -14.82 26.99 4.55
CA ASP A 312 -15.81 26.06 3.97
C ASP A 312 -15.23 24.66 3.71
N SER A 313 -13.92 24.56 3.44
CA SER A 313 -13.26 23.31 3.08
C SER A 313 -12.34 22.75 4.18
N THR A 314 -11.90 23.57 5.13
CA THR A 314 -10.76 23.23 6.01
C THR A 314 -11.03 23.66 7.45
N VAL A 315 -10.60 22.84 8.42
CA VAL A 315 -10.49 23.17 9.84
C VAL A 315 -9.03 23.46 10.15
N SER A 316 -8.77 24.52 10.92
CA SER A 316 -7.46 24.89 11.41
C SER A 316 -7.46 24.84 12.94
N ILE A 317 -6.52 24.10 13.52
CA ILE A 317 -6.32 24.01 14.97
C ILE A 317 -4.90 24.50 15.25
N GLN A 318 -4.77 25.60 15.97
CA GLN A 318 -3.49 26.16 16.39
C GLN A 318 -3.24 25.82 17.86
N ILE A 319 -2.08 25.27 18.16
CA ILE A 319 -1.59 24.98 19.51
C ILE A 319 -0.36 25.86 19.73
N SER A 320 -0.46 26.87 20.58
CA SER A 320 0.63 27.80 20.87
C SER A 320 1.09 27.68 22.32
N ASP A 321 2.40 27.56 22.55
CA ASP A 321 3.03 27.59 23.87
C ASP A 321 4.07 28.72 23.97
N THR A 322 4.42 29.07 25.20
CA THR A 322 5.43 30.10 25.54
C THR A 322 6.83 29.51 25.79
N GLY A 323 7.09 28.28 25.34
CA GLY A 323 8.33 27.54 25.55
C GLY A 323 9.48 28.02 24.67
N PRO A 324 10.70 27.46 24.85
CA PRO A 324 11.91 27.92 24.19
C PRO A 324 11.98 27.64 22.67
N GLY A 325 10.94 27.06 22.08
CA GLY A 325 10.92 26.66 20.67
C GLY A 325 10.93 25.15 20.46
N LEU A 326 10.48 24.71 19.27
CA LEU A 326 10.71 23.37 18.74
C LEU A 326 12.09 23.35 18.06
N PRO A 327 13.00 22.41 18.38
CA PRO A 327 14.27 22.27 17.66
C PRO A 327 14.04 22.05 16.16
N ASP A 328 14.90 22.62 15.30
CA ASP A 328 14.77 22.52 13.83
C ASP A 328 14.60 21.06 13.35
N ILE A 329 15.32 20.12 13.96
CA ILE A 329 15.25 18.68 13.68
C ILE A 329 13.86 18.10 13.96
N GLU A 330 13.16 18.58 14.99
CA GLU A 330 11.79 18.14 15.33
C GLU A 330 10.73 18.88 14.49
N ALA A 331 11.04 20.08 14.01
CA ALA A 331 10.19 20.84 13.08
C ALA A 331 10.19 20.24 11.66
N ASP A 332 11.34 19.74 11.21
CA ASP A 332 11.49 19.04 9.92
C ASP A 332 10.68 17.74 9.87
N VAL A 333 10.57 17.02 10.99
CA VAL A 333 9.72 15.83 11.11
C VAL A 333 8.25 16.13 10.81
N LEU A 334 7.74 17.28 11.28
CA LEU A 334 6.34 17.66 11.11
C LEU A 334 6.03 18.16 9.69
N THR A 335 7.04 18.64 8.96
CA THR A 335 6.89 19.31 7.67
C THR A 335 7.29 18.44 6.47
N HIS A 336 8.35 17.64 6.60
CA HIS A 336 8.93 16.84 5.50
C HIS A 336 8.87 15.32 5.76
N GLY A 337 8.63 14.89 7.00
CA GLY A 337 8.57 13.47 7.35
C GLY A 337 9.92 12.74 7.24
N GLU A 338 11.04 13.46 7.25
CA GLU A 338 12.38 12.86 7.21
C GLU A 338 12.82 12.39 8.61
N GLU A 339 13.27 11.14 8.73
CA GLU A 339 13.81 10.59 9.97
C GLU A 339 15.28 11.03 10.17
N LEU A 340 15.53 11.78 11.24
CA LEU A 340 16.88 11.97 11.78
C LEU A 340 17.05 11.17 13.09
N PRO A 341 18.30 10.77 13.44
CA PRO A 341 18.57 9.89 14.57
C PRO A 341 17.89 10.36 15.85
N LEU A 342 17.02 9.51 16.40
CA LEU A 342 16.23 9.76 17.60
C LEU A 342 17.16 10.09 18.78
N SER A 343 17.34 11.38 19.07
CA SER A 343 17.96 11.81 20.32
C SER A 343 16.92 11.66 21.45
N HIS A 344 17.04 10.57 22.22
CA HIS A 344 16.37 10.36 23.50
C HIS A 344 14.83 10.25 23.48
N GLY A 345 14.21 9.37 22.68
CA GLY A 345 12.79 8.97 22.87
C GLY A 345 11.75 10.11 22.91
N ARG A 346 12.12 11.34 22.53
CA ARG A 346 11.36 12.58 22.64
C ARG A 346 10.46 12.84 21.42
N GLY A 347 10.75 12.22 20.28
CA GLY A 347 10.05 12.48 19.01
C GLY A 347 8.78 11.64 18.72
N LEU A 348 8.46 10.60 19.50
CA LEU A 348 7.36 9.68 19.16
C LEU A 348 5.95 10.27 19.31
N GLY A 349 5.76 11.24 20.20
CA GLY A 349 4.49 11.94 20.34
C GLY A 349 4.20 12.83 19.13
N LEU A 350 5.22 13.56 18.65
CA LEU A 350 5.12 14.35 17.42
C LEU A 350 4.91 13.47 16.19
N TRP A 351 5.61 12.34 16.07
CA TRP A 351 5.37 11.35 15.02
C TRP A 351 3.96 10.75 15.07
N THR A 352 3.45 10.48 16.26
CA THR A 352 2.06 10.03 16.45
C THR A 352 1.08 11.07 15.92
N ALA A 353 1.27 12.33 16.30
CA ALA A 353 0.44 13.41 15.82
C ALA A 353 0.54 13.58 14.30
N TYR A 354 1.75 13.54 13.75
CA TYR A 354 2.01 13.61 12.31
C TYR A 354 1.28 12.50 11.55
N TRP A 355 1.42 11.23 11.96
CA TRP A 355 0.74 10.12 11.30
C TRP A 355 -0.79 10.19 11.42
N ILE A 356 -1.30 10.61 12.57
CA ILE A 356 -2.74 10.78 12.76
C ILE A 356 -3.25 11.92 11.90
N VAL A 357 -2.63 13.10 11.91
CA VAL A 357 -3.09 14.26 11.13
C VAL A 357 -2.98 14.00 9.63
N THR A 358 -1.86 13.46 9.17
CA THR A 358 -1.74 13.07 7.76
C THR A 358 -2.79 12.03 7.41
N SER A 359 -3.12 11.06 8.28
CA SER A 359 -4.23 10.11 8.03
C SER A 359 -5.62 10.71 7.86
N HIS A 360 -5.77 11.99 8.21
CA HIS A 360 -6.95 12.80 7.97
C HIS A 360 -6.81 13.70 6.73
N ASP A 361 -5.85 13.43 5.84
CA ASP A 361 -5.48 14.25 4.69
C ASP A 361 -5.08 15.68 5.11
N GLY A 362 -4.58 15.81 6.35
CA GLY A 362 -4.21 17.06 6.97
C GLY A 362 -2.70 17.31 6.99
N THR A 363 -2.34 18.53 7.34
CA THR A 363 -0.95 18.98 7.47
C THR A 363 -0.68 19.51 8.87
N ILE A 364 0.59 19.41 9.30
CA ILE A 364 1.08 20.08 10.50
C ILE A 364 2.18 21.05 10.06
N GLU A 365 2.04 22.32 10.42
CA GLU A 365 3.09 23.32 10.23
C GLU A 365 3.55 23.82 11.60
N SER A 366 4.85 24.08 11.74
CA SER A 366 5.40 24.71 12.93
C SER A 366 5.87 26.13 12.60
N SER A 367 5.68 27.02 13.56
CA SER A 367 6.20 28.38 13.54
C SER A 367 6.88 28.65 14.88
N VAL A 368 8.18 28.85 14.86
CA VAL A 368 8.99 29.15 16.06
C VAL A 368 9.34 30.63 16.07
N SER A 369 9.11 31.28 17.20
CA SER A 369 9.41 32.70 17.41
C SER A 369 10.06 32.93 18.77
N ALA A 370 10.55 34.15 19.02
CA ALA A 370 11.06 34.54 20.33
C ALA A 370 9.99 34.52 21.44
N GLU A 371 8.70 34.50 21.08
CA GLU A 371 7.56 34.48 22.00
C GLU A 371 7.06 33.06 22.29
N GLY A 372 7.56 32.04 21.56
CA GLY A 372 7.19 30.64 21.74
C GLY A 372 7.02 29.85 20.44
N THR A 373 6.37 28.69 20.54
CA THR A 373 6.10 27.78 19.41
C THR A 373 4.62 27.77 19.10
N THR A 374 4.26 27.77 17.82
CA THR A 374 2.89 27.50 17.36
C THR A 374 2.88 26.34 16.37
N LEU A 375 2.11 25.30 16.69
CA LEU A 375 1.81 24.19 15.79
C LEU A 375 0.43 24.40 15.18
N THR A 376 0.34 24.40 13.85
CA THR A 376 -0.90 24.59 13.10
C THR A 376 -1.27 23.28 12.40
N VAL A 377 -2.34 22.64 12.87
CA VAL A 377 -2.95 21.46 12.25
C VAL A 377 -4.04 21.93 11.29
N ARG A 378 -3.98 21.54 10.01
CA ARG A 378 -5.04 21.79 9.03
C ARG A 378 -5.65 20.48 8.56
N LEU A 379 -6.97 20.37 8.59
CA LEU A 379 -7.72 19.17 8.19
C LEU A 379 -8.82 19.54 7.17
N PRO A 380 -9.09 18.74 6.13
CA PRO A 380 -10.29 18.91 5.34
C PRO A 380 -11.55 18.64 6.17
N ARG A 381 -12.65 19.33 5.84
CA ARG A 381 -13.93 19.20 6.55
C ARG A 381 -14.74 17.97 6.14
N THR A 382 -14.52 17.50 4.92
CA THR A 382 -15.13 16.31 4.34
C THR A 382 -14.03 15.32 4.02
N ALA A 383 -14.26 14.04 4.31
CA ALA A 383 -13.26 13.03 4.08
C ALA A 383 -13.02 12.87 2.55
N GLY A 384 -11.75 12.82 2.10
CA GLY A 384 -11.37 12.75 0.68
C GLY A 384 -12.06 11.64 -0.13
N THR A 385 -11.99 11.71 -1.47
CA THR A 385 -12.59 10.66 -2.32
C THR A 385 -11.90 9.30 -2.09
N ARG A 386 -12.59 8.18 -2.35
CA ARG A 386 -12.01 6.82 -2.18
C ARG A 386 -10.69 6.66 -2.94
N SER A 387 -10.52 7.36 -4.07
CA SER A 387 -9.31 7.34 -4.89
C SER A 387 -8.13 8.06 -4.22
N GLU A 388 -8.33 9.24 -3.63
CA GLU A 388 -7.28 10.00 -2.94
C GLU A 388 -6.86 9.30 -1.64
N LYS A 389 -7.84 8.76 -0.90
CA LYS A 389 -7.59 7.99 0.33
C LYS A 389 -6.81 6.71 0.08
N GLY A 390 -7.16 6.01 -1.00
CA GLY A 390 -6.40 4.86 -1.46
C GLY A 390 -4.95 5.25 -1.69
N MET A 391 -4.73 6.28 -2.53
CA MET A 391 -3.40 6.75 -2.93
C MET A 391 -2.53 7.08 -1.72
N MET A 392 -3.04 7.81 -0.72
CA MET A 392 -2.27 8.14 0.48
C MET A 392 -2.02 6.93 1.37
N LYS A 393 -2.96 5.99 1.51
CA LYS A 393 -2.71 4.75 2.25
C LYS A 393 -1.60 3.94 1.59
N LEU A 394 -1.59 3.86 0.25
CA LEU A 394 -0.56 3.17 -0.51
C LEU A 394 0.79 3.85 -0.34
N GLN A 395 0.84 5.18 -0.49
CA GLN A 395 2.05 5.96 -0.30
C GLN A 395 2.61 5.75 1.12
N ARG A 396 1.79 5.81 2.17
CA ARG A 396 2.26 5.57 3.54
C ARG A 396 2.68 4.14 3.84
N ALA A 397 2.02 3.16 3.23
CA ALA A 397 2.43 1.77 3.35
C ALA A 397 3.80 1.59 2.69
N ARG A 398 3.99 2.22 1.53
CA ARG A 398 5.23 2.21 0.76
C ARG A 398 6.37 2.95 1.46
N ASP A 399 6.17 4.17 1.92
CA ASP A 399 7.22 4.95 2.61
C ASP A 399 7.70 4.22 3.88
N ARG A 400 6.76 3.67 4.66
CA ARG A 400 7.10 2.87 5.85
C ARG A 400 7.84 1.58 5.49
N TYR A 401 7.48 0.95 4.38
CA TYR A 401 8.19 -0.21 3.88
C TYR A 401 9.61 0.17 3.44
N GLU A 402 9.76 1.18 2.57
CA GLU A 402 11.04 1.59 1.99
C GLU A 402 12.04 1.98 3.07
N ILE A 403 11.64 2.81 4.04
CA ILE A 403 12.53 3.21 5.15
C ILE A 403 12.93 2.00 5.99
N ALA A 404 11.96 1.23 6.48
CA ALA A 404 12.25 0.10 7.37
C ALA A 404 13.02 -1.03 6.68
N PHE A 405 12.90 -1.15 5.36
CA PHE A 405 13.56 -2.18 4.57
C PHE A 405 14.98 -1.76 4.21
N GLU A 406 15.17 -0.54 3.70
CA GLU A 406 16.47 -0.05 3.23
C GLU A 406 17.43 0.28 4.37
N GLU A 407 16.95 0.90 5.45
CA GLU A 407 17.78 1.29 6.59
C GLU A 407 18.00 0.16 7.60
N ALA A 408 17.53 -1.05 7.30
CA ALA A 408 17.69 -2.17 8.20
C ALA A 408 19.16 -2.63 8.29
N PRO A 409 19.67 -2.89 9.52
CA PRO A 409 21.06 -3.30 9.73
C PRO A 409 21.33 -4.78 9.36
N ASP A 410 20.28 -5.59 9.25
CA ASP A 410 20.39 -6.99 8.82
C ASP A 410 20.08 -7.07 7.30
N ALA A 411 20.71 -7.99 6.59
CA ALA A 411 20.50 -8.21 5.16
C ALA A 411 19.12 -8.84 4.89
N MET A 412 18.23 -8.09 4.24
CA MET A 412 16.86 -8.50 3.95
C MET A 412 16.60 -8.78 2.47
N VAL A 413 15.95 -9.91 2.20
CA VAL A 413 15.66 -10.35 0.82
C VAL A 413 14.28 -11.00 0.70
N PHE A 414 13.57 -10.66 -0.38
CA PHE A 414 12.35 -11.32 -0.81
C PHE A 414 12.66 -12.26 -1.96
N LEU A 415 12.14 -13.49 -1.88
CA LEU A 415 12.39 -14.56 -2.84
C LEU A 415 11.07 -15.13 -3.37
N ASN A 416 11.05 -15.58 -4.62
CA ASN A 416 9.95 -16.42 -5.13
C ASN A 416 10.22 -17.91 -4.85
N ASP A 417 9.29 -18.80 -5.21
CA ASP A 417 9.36 -20.25 -5.02
C ASP A 417 10.58 -20.88 -5.74
N ASP A 418 11.05 -20.25 -6.83
CA ASP A 418 12.27 -20.62 -7.56
C ASP A 418 13.57 -20.05 -6.95
N ALA A 419 13.48 -19.45 -5.76
CA ALA A 419 14.57 -18.78 -5.07
C ALA A 419 15.24 -17.65 -5.89
N ARG A 420 14.44 -16.89 -6.63
CA ARG A 420 14.86 -15.65 -7.32
C ARG A 420 14.54 -14.43 -6.48
N ILE A 421 15.46 -13.48 -6.47
CA ILE A 421 15.33 -12.23 -5.72
C ILE A 421 14.24 -11.37 -6.35
N LEU A 422 13.16 -11.16 -5.62
CA LEU A 422 12.08 -10.24 -5.95
C LEU A 422 12.39 -8.83 -5.47
N ASP A 423 13.04 -8.70 -4.32
CA ASP A 423 13.52 -7.43 -3.76
C ASP A 423 14.63 -7.68 -2.73
N ALA A 424 15.52 -6.71 -2.54
CA ALA A 424 16.66 -6.78 -1.63
C ALA A 424 17.04 -5.38 -1.12
N ASN A 425 17.38 -5.26 0.16
CA ASN A 425 17.77 -3.99 0.76
C ASN A 425 19.26 -3.66 0.54
N ALA A 426 19.67 -2.44 0.86
CA ALA A 426 21.05 -1.97 0.78
C ALA A 426 22.06 -2.91 1.47
N GLU A 427 21.71 -3.47 2.63
CA GLU A 427 22.59 -4.39 3.36
C GLU A 427 22.78 -5.71 2.60
N THR A 428 21.74 -6.24 1.95
CA THR A 428 21.87 -7.43 1.08
C THR A 428 22.76 -7.16 -0.14
N ALA A 429 22.62 -5.98 -0.74
CA ALA A 429 23.49 -5.52 -1.82
C ALA A 429 24.95 -5.44 -1.37
N SER A 430 25.20 -4.91 -0.17
CA SER A 430 26.51 -4.85 0.46
C SER A 430 27.10 -6.25 0.70
N VAL A 431 26.35 -7.13 1.37
CA VAL A 431 26.78 -8.50 1.69
C VAL A 431 27.05 -9.33 0.43
N LEU A 432 26.27 -9.18 -0.63
CA LEU A 432 26.45 -9.96 -1.87
C LEU A 432 27.44 -9.30 -2.86
N GLY A 433 27.88 -8.08 -2.59
CA GLY A 433 28.80 -7.31 -3.44
C GLY A 433 28.17 -6.87 -4.77
N LEU A 434 26.85 -6.72 -4.85
CA LEU A 434 26.12 -6.41 -6.08
C LEU A 434 25.20 -5.21 -5.92
N SER A 435 25.00 -4.46 -7.00
CA SER A 435 23.95 -3.42 -6.99
C SER A 435 22.56 -4.06 -6.87
N ARG A 436 21.60 -3.37 -6.26
CA ARG A 436 20.21 -3.83 -6.18
C ARG A 436 19.67 -4.23 -7.55
N LYS A 437 19.98 -3.45 -8.60
CA LYS A 437 19.57 -3.73 -9.99
C LYS A 437 20.10 -5.07 -10.51
N ASP A 438 21.32 -5.46 -10.13
CA ASP A 438 21.94 -6.72 -10.57
C ASP A 438 21.50 -7.94 -9.75
N LEU A 439 20.89 -7.68 -8.58
CA LEU A 439 20.28 -8.70 -7.72
C LEU A 439 18.88 -9.09 -8.20
N LEU A 440 18.04 -8.13 -8.61
CA LEU A 440 16.65 -8.41 -9.00
C LEU A 440 16.56 -9.47 -10.13
N GLY A 441 15.74 -10.49 -9.90
CA GLY A 441 15.53 -11.64 -10.79
C GLY A 441 16.65 -12.71 -10.75
N ARG A 442 17.77 -12.44 -10.08
CA ARG A 442 18.88 -13.39 -9.91
C ARG A 442 18.49 -14.48 -8.91
N SER A 443 18.93 -15.71 -9.15
CA SER A 443 18.75 -16.80 -8.19
C SER A 443 19.78 -16.71 -7.06
N VAL A 444 19.33 -16.77 -5.81
CA VAL A 444 20.23 -16.78 -4.63
C VAL A 444 21.08 -18.04 -4.55
N ARG A 445 20.67 -19.13 -5.23
CA ARG A 445 21.41 -20.40 -5.29
C ARG A 445 22.88 -20.24 -5.67
N LYS A 446 23.22 -19.18 -6.42
CA LYS A 446 24.59 -18.91 -6.87
C LYS A 446 25.56 -18.50 -5.77
N PHE A 447 25.06 -18.09 -4.60
CA PHE A 447 25.89 -17.63 -3.48
C PHE A 447 26.16 -18.73 -2.46
N TYR A 448 25.62 -19.94 -2.64
CA TYR A 448 25.81 -21.06 -1.73
C TYR A 448 26.97 -21.96 -2.21
N GLN A 449 27.69 -22.60 -1.29
CA GLN A 449 28.92 -23.35 -1.61
C GLN A 449 28.66 -24.63 -2.42
N GLY A 450 27.41 -25.08 -2.55
CA GLY A 450 27.05 -26.18 -3.44
C GLY A 450 25.54 -26.37 -3.64
N PRO A 451 25.12 -27.08 -4.71
CA PRO A 451 23.70 -27.33 -4.99
C PRO A 451 22.98 -28.11 -3.88
N GLU A 452 23.63 -29.10 -3.27
CA GLU A 452 23.02 -29.95 -2.24
C GLU A 452 22.78 -29.20 -0.93
N GLU A 453 23.71 -28.33 -0.54
CA GLU A 453 23.56 -27.46 0.64
C GLU A 453 22.40 -26.49 0.44
N PHE A 454 22.31 -25.86 -0.73
CA PHE A 454 21.20 -24.97 -1.06
C PHE A 454 19.85 -25.68 -1.00
N GLU A 455 19.70 -26.86 -1.62
CA GLU A 455 18.41 -27.58 -1.63
C GLU A 455 17.98 -27.99 -0.22
N THR A 456 18.95 -28.33 0.65
CA THR A 456 18.67 -28.65 2.06
C THR A 456 18.11 -27.43 2.78
N VAL A 457 18.83 -26.30 2.73
CA VAL A 457 18.44 -25.04 3.37
C VAL A 457 17.12 -24.50 2.79
N TRP A 458 16.93 -24.58 1.46
CA TRP A 458 15.72 -24.13 0.79
C TRP A 458 14.49 -24.97 1.14
N SER A 459 14.66 -26.29 1.23
CA SER A 459 13.61 -27.19 1.69
C SER A 459 13.21 -26.93 3.14
N GLU A 460 14.17 -26.62 4.01
CA GLU A 460 13.88 -26.23 5.40
C GLU A 460 13.15 -24.88 5.48
N ILE A 461 13.54 -23.92 4.65
CA ILE A 461 12.86 -22.62 4.57
C ILE A 461 11.41 -22.82 4.12
N THR A 462 11.17 -23.53 3.01
CA THR A 462 9.85 -23.67 2.40
C THR A 462 8.90 -24.56 3.18
N ASN A 463 9.39 -25.61 3.85
CA ASN A 463 8.56 -26.55 4.61
C ASN A 463 8.30 -26.15 6.07
N SER A 464 8.91 -25.06 6.57
CA SER A 464 8.68 -24.57 7.93
C SER A 464 7.95 -23.22 7.94
N GLU A 465 6.99 -23.04 8.85
CA GLU A 465 6.31 -21.75 9.03
C GLU A 465 7.27 -20.63 9.51
N LYS A 466 8.40 -21.03 10.09
CA LYS A 466 9.51 -20.20 10.54
C LYS A 466 10.73 -21.10 10.80
N SER A 467 11.85 -20.84 10.12
CA SER A 467 13.15 -21.44 10.43
C SER A 467 14.16 -20.39 10.90
N ARG A 468 15.12 -20.83 11.72
CA ARG A 468 16.31 -20.07 12.11
C ARG A 468 17.49 -21.02 12.18
N ASP A 469 18.47 -20.81 11.32
CA ASP A 469 19.72 -21.59 11.29
C ASP A 469 20.86 -20.71 10.75
N THR A 470 22.08 -21.27 10.69
CA THR A 470 23.26 -20.62 10.13
C THR A 470 23.62 -21.22 8.79
N VAL A 471 24.01 -20.38 7.83
CA VAL A 471 24.48 -20.79 6.51
C VAL A 471 25.71 -20.01 6.10
N VAL A 472 26.58 -20.62 5.29
CA VAL A 472 27.74 -19.94 4.72
C VAL A 472 27.44 -19.59 3.27
N ILE A 473 27.65 -18.33 2.91
CA ILE A 473 27.55 -17.87 1.53
C ILE A 473 28.88 -17.28 1.06
N GLU A 474 29.08 -17.26 -0.25
CA GLU A 474 30.19 -16.61 -0.92
C GLU A 474 29.65 -15.47 -1.79
N ALA A 475 30.12 -14.26 -1.51
CA ALA A 475 29.76 -13.06 -2.25
C ALA A 475 30.51 -12.96 -3.57
N THR A 476 30.08 -12.05 -4.45
CA THR A 476 30.72 -11.91 -5.77
C THR A 476 32.15 -11.38 -5.75
N ASP A 477 32.56 -10.74 -4.66
CA ASP A 477 33.93 -10.29 -4.40
C ASP A 477 34.84 -11.40 -3.84
N GLY A 478 34.29 -12.60 -3.58
CA GLY A 478 34.99 -13.77 -3.04
C GLY A 478 35.02 -13.84 -1.51
N ASN A 479 34.42 -12.87 -0.80
CA ASN A 479 34.32 -12.91 0.66
C ASN A 479 33.30 -13.97 1.11
N GLN A 480 33.59 -14.65 2.22
CA GLN A 480 32.67 -15.63 2.80
C GLN A 480 31.98 -15.08 4.04
N TYR A 481 30.65 -15.19 4.06
CA TYR A 481 29.83 -14.71 5.17
C TYR A 481 29.12 -15.87 5.84
N VAL A 482 29.23 -15.94 7.17
CA VAL A 482 28.38 -16.81 7.99
C VAL A 482 27.14 -16.02 8.37
N LEU A 483 26.00 -16.40 7.81
CA LEU A 483 24.72 -15.75 8.01
C LEU A 483 23.86 -16.56 8.98
N GLU A 484 23.34 -15.93 10.01
CA GLU A 484 22.20 -16.44 10.76
C GLU A 484 20.92 -15.93 10.08
N TYR A 485 20.12 -16.83 9.52
CA TYR A 485 18.90 -16.44 8.82
C TYR A 485 17.66 -16.67 9.68
N SER A 486 16.64 -15.84 9.49
CA SER A 486 15.27 -16.14 9.90
C SER A 486 14.33 -15.94 8.72
N SER A 487 13.46 -16.91 8.49
CA SER A 487 12.55 -16.92 7.34
C SER A 487 11.08 -16.78 7.75
N LYS A 488 10.30 -16.20 6.84
CA LYS A 488 8.84 -16.24 6.84
C LYS A 488 8.37 -16.55 5.42
N THR A 489 7.74 -17.69 5.23
CA THR A 489 7.23 -18.15 3.93
C THR A 489 5.80 -17.70 3.68
N GLU A 490 5.40 -17.68 2.41
CA GLU A 490 4.04 -17.36 1.95
C GLU A 490 3.48 -16.07 2.54
N ILE A 491 4.32 -15.04 2.64
CA ILE A 491 3.88 -13.71 3.08
C ILE A 491 2.88 -13.10 2.10
N LEU A 492 3.01 -13.50 0.83
CA LEU A 492 2.11 -13.34 -0.29
C LEU A 492 2.25 -14.61 -1.14
N PRO A 493 1.31 -14.91 -2.05
CA PRO A 493 1.46 -16.01 -2.99
C PRO A 493 2.79 -15.92 -3.74
N ASN A 494 3.58 -17.00 -3.75
CA ASN A 494 4.89 -17.07 -4.40
C ASN A 494 5.90 -16.01 -3.90
N GLN A 495 5.80 -15.58 -2.63
CA GLN A 495 6.78 -14.69 -1.99
C GLN A 495 7.16 -15.18 -0.59
N HIS A 496 8.46 -15.34 -0.38
CA HIS A 496 9.10 -15.66 0.89
C HIS A 496 10.00 -14.51 1.32
N PHE A 497 10.14 -14.30 2.62
CA PHE A 497 10.95 -13.22 3.19
C PHE A 497 12.01 -13.80 4.12
N LEU A 498 13.27 -13.40 3.91
CA LEU A 498 14.41 -13.81 4.74
C LEU A 498 15.10 -12.56 5.30
N ILE A 499 15.48 -12.65 6.57
CA ILE A 499 16.40 -11.73 7.24
C ILE A 499 17.66 -12.51 7.54
N ASN A 500 18.81 -12.00 7.11
CA ASN A 500 20.11 -12.61 7.27
C ASN A 500 21.00 -11.68 8.09
N ARG A 501 21.42 -12.14 9.26
CA ARG A 501 22.36 -11.43 10.11
C ARG A 501 23.76 -11.97 9.88
N VAL A 502 24.71 -11.11 9.56
CA VAL A 502 26.12 -11.50 9.44
C VAL A 502 26.67 -11.77 10.85
N VAL A 503 27.11 -12.99 11.10
CA VAL A 503 27.69 -13.41 12.40
C VAL A 503 29.21 -13.45 12.32
N GLU A 504 29.78 -13.81 11.18
CA GLU A 504 31.22 -13.87 10.94
C GLU A 504 31.53 -13.51 9.49
N ASN A 505 32.63 -12.78 9.27
CA ASN A 505 33.20 -12.47 7.97
C ASN A 505 34.56 -13.19 7.85
N ARG A 506 34.75 -14.02 6.82
CA ARG A 506 35.90 -14.90 6.64
C ARG A 506 36.70 -14.60 5.39
#